data_AF-A0A7V4YTU6-F1
#
_entry.id   AF-A0A7V4YTU6-F1
#
_cell.length_a   1.000
_cell.length_b   1.000
_cell.length_c   1.000
_cell.angle_alpha   90.00
_cell.angle_beta   90.00
_cell.angle_gamma   90.00
#
_symmetry.space_group_name_H-M   'P 1'
#
loop_
_entity.id
_entity.type
_entity.pdbx_description
1 polymer ?
#
loop_
_entity_poly.entity_id
_entity_poly.type
_entity_poly.pdbx_seq_one_letter_code
_entity_poly.pdbx_strand_id
1 'polypeptide(L)'
;MAKSGKPKSNRQSQSAVGSKQPPKSPAPSQQLPVINRLERPSVESPSDPLLRKIFWGVAALGLVILVGLSFGSGINADDKFQVDYSQKLVNWYGTFGKDTAALNIPDGNMHLYGGFFEVVTGFANKMLGFEPTNLAYHNVRHASSAMLGWVAILCAALFAQLIAGWRAGLMTLIIMLLSPRFVGDSLMNPKDIPFAAGYMMAIYNMAAVLERMPNPRRWNLVGLAAGLGIALAIRAGGLLPFAMLGLFAALHFWLKNGGFAAFSNGNVLKKYALAIIGTGVAGYVLALLFWPYALQAPLKNPLVALSKFADLEVKIRVLYEG
;
A
#
# COMPACT_ATOMS: atom_id res chain seq x y z
N MET A 1 -100.21 -32.64 -22.01
CA MET A 1 -99.73 -31.32 -21.58
C MET A 1 -99.68 -31.27 -20.06
N ALA A 2 -98.58 -30.73 -19.49
CA ALA A 2 -98.38 -30.22 -18.11
C ALA A 2 -98.54 -31.20 -16.91
N LYS A 3 -97.43 -31.65 -16.27
CA LYS A 3 -96.74 -31.08 -15.06
C LYS A 3 -97.61 -31.21 -13.78
N SER A 4 -97.46 -32.22 -12.90
CA SER A 4 -96.37 -32.58 -11.96
C SER A 4 -95.93 -31.48 -10.99
N GLY A 5 -96.11 -31.73 -9.68
CA GLY A 5 -95.57 -30.93 -8.57
C GLY A 5 -96.21 -31.23 -7.20
N LYS A 6 -95.81 -32.34 -6.56
CA LYS A 6 -96.12 -32.75 -5.17
C LYS A 6 -94.98 -32.31 -4.19
N PRO A 7 -95.12 -32.47 -2.87
CA PRO A 7 -94.72 -31.49 -1.83
C PRO A 7 -93.25 -31.57 -1.39
N LYS A 8 -92.75 -30.47 -0.80
CA LYS A 8 -91.40 -30.36 -0.22
C LYS A 8 -91.35 -30.98 1.19
N SER A 9 -90.37 -31.86 1.40
CA SER A 9 -90.00 -32.46 2.69
C SER A 9 -88.66 -31.89 3.18
N ASN A 10 -88.51 -31.92 4.51
CA ASN A 10 -87.39 -31.46 5.34
C ASN A 10 -85.99 -31.91 4.87
N ARG A 11 -84.99 -31.04 5.02
CA ARG A 11 -83.61 -31.44 5.34
C ARG A 11 -82.85 -30.33 6.08
N GLN A 12 -82.35 -30.68 7.25
CA GLN A 12 -81.38 -29.95 8.06
C GLN A 12 -80.12 -29.66 7.24
N SER A 13 -79.64 -28.42 7.22
CA SER A 13 -78.32 -28.05 6.67
C SER A 13 -77.34 -27.84 7.80
N GLN A 14 -76.47 -28.84 8.01
CA GLN A 14 -75.22 -28.71 8.76
C GLN A 14 -74.31 -27.73 8.02
N SER A 15 -73.92 -26.65 8.71
CA SER A 15 -72.96 -25.66 8.23
C SER A 15 -71.54 -26.19 8.38
N ALA A 16 -70.92 -26.55 7.25
CA ALA A 16 -69.47 -26.69 7.13
C ALA A 16 -68.87 -25.32 6.78
N VAL A 17 -68.07 -24.72 7.66
CA VAL A 17 -67.21 -23.57 7.32
C VAL A 17 -65.79 -23.90 7.79
N GLY A 18 -64.92 -24.02 6.79
CA GLY A 18 -63.58 -24.59 6.89
C GLY A 18 -62.60 -23.77 7.72
N SER A 19 -61.67 -24.50 8.31
CA SER A 19 -60.45 -23.98 8.93
C SER A 19 -59.63 -23.19 7.91
N LYS A 20 -59.60 -21.86 8.05
CA LYS A 20 -58.60 -21.02 7.39
C LYS A 20 -57.22 -21.33 7.98
N GLN A 21 -56.40 -22.08 7.24
CA GLN A 21 -54.97 -22.14 7.53
C GLN A 21 -54.35 -20.74 7.32
N PRO A 22 -53.47 -20.26 8.22
CA PRO A 22 -52.77 -19.00 8.01
C PRO A 22 -51.83 -19.13 6.80
N PRO A 23 -51.60 -18.03 6.05
CA PRO A 23 -50.73 -18.05 4.87
C PRO A 23 -49.32 -18.47 5.31
N LYS A 24 -48.79 -19.52 4.67
CA LYS A 24 -47.40 -19.96 4.82
C LYS A 24 -46.48 -18.75 4.62
N SER A 25 -45.68 -18.44 5.62
CA SER A 25 -44.56 -17.49 5.52
C SER A 25 -43.74 -17.84 4.28
N PRO A 26 -43.33 -16.86 3.45
CA PRO A 26 -42.47 -17.14 2.31
C PRO A 26 -41.22 -17.84 2.81
N ALA A 27 -40.92 -19.01 2.24
CA ALA A 27 -39.72 -19.77 2.57
C ALA A 27 -38.51 -18.84 2.49
N PRO A 28 -37.57 -18.88 3.45
CA PRO A 28 -36.35 -18.11 3.37
C PRO A 28 -35.71 -18.41 2.02
N SER A 29 -35.54 -17.38 1.19
CA SER A 29 -34.86 -17.51 -0.09
C SER A 29 -33.51 -18.17 0.20
N GLN A 30 -33.35 -19.41 -0.26
CA GLN A 30 -32.09 -20.12 -0.19
C GLN A 30 -31.12 -19.33 -1.07
N GLN A 31 -30.44 -18.35 -0.49
CA GLN A 31 -29.32 -17.69 -1.13
C GLN A 31 -28.32 -18.80 -1.44
N LEU A 32 -28.06 -19.01 -2.73
CA LEU A 32 -27.04 -19.94 -3.21
C LEU A 32 -25.76 -19.72 -2.39
N PRO A 33 -25.09 -20.78 -1.92
CA PRO A 33 -23.92 -20.64 -1.08
C PRO A 33 -22.88 -19.77 -1.79
N VAL A 34 -22.39 -18.75 -1.09
CA VAL A 34 -21.37 -17.84 -1.62
C VAL A 34 -20.10 -18.63 -1.87
N ILE A 35 -19.77 -18.87 -3.14
CA ILE A 35 -18.56 -19.59 -3.53
C ILE A 35 -17.37 -18.63 -3.43
N ASN A 36 -16.46 -18.88 -2.49
CA ASN A 36 -15.19 -18.18 -2.39
C ASN A 36 -14.22 -18.72 -3.45
N ARG A 37 -13.94 -17.93 -4.50
CA ARG A 37 -13.02 -18.32 -5.59
C ARG A 37 -11.55 -18.09 -5.27
N LEU A 38 -11.22 -17.64 -4.07
CA LEU A 38 -9.86 -17.29 -3.64
C LEU A 38 -9.27 -18.28 -2.64
N GLU A 39 -9.90 -19.43 -2.43
CA GLU A 39 -9.38 -20.48 -1.56
C GLU A 39 -8.06 -21.03 -2.13
N ARG A 40 -7.04 -21.14 -1.28
CA ARG A 40 -5.70 -21.61 -1.63
C ARG A 40 -5.32 -22.76 -0.70
N PRO A 41 -4.48 -23.72 -1.17
CA PRO A 41 -3.89 -24.72 -0.31
C PRO A 41 -3.13 -24.07 0.85
N SER A 42 -3.12 -24.72 2.02
CA SER A 42 -2.31 -24.26 3.15
C SER A 42 -0.82 -24.32 2.78
N VAL A 43 -0.10 -23.23 3.06
CA VAL A 43 1.36 -23.14 2.89
C VAL A 43 2.13 -23.50 4.16
N GLU A 44 1.43 -23.96 5.20
CA GLU A 44 2.01 -24.31 6.49
C GLU A 44 2.89 -25.55 6.38
N SER A 45 4.06 -25.49 7.02
CA SER A 45 5.02 -26.59 7.10
C SER A 45 5.40 -26.88 8.54
N PRO A 46 5.66 -28.16 8.92
CA PRO A 46 6.23 -28.48 10.24
C PRO A 46 7.54 -27.74 10.54
N SER A 47 8.26 -27.30 9.50
CA SER A 47 9.52 -26.53 9.62
C SER A 47 9.33 -25.03 9.88
N ASP A 48 8.10 -24.52 9.86
CA ASP A 48 7.82 -23.08 9.97
C ASP A 48 8.36 -22.41 11.24
N PRO A 49 8.29 -23.01 12.44
CA PRO A 49 8.86 -22.39 13.64
C PRO A 49 10.36 -22.13 13.53
N LEU A 50 11.10 -23.06 12.91
CA LEU A 50 12.53 -22.92 12.67
C LEU A 50 12.80 -21.90 11.56
N LEU A 51 12.11 -22.02 10.42
CA LEU A 51 12.29 -21.12 9.28
C LEU A 51 11.98 -19.67 9.64
N ARG A 52 10.97 -19.43 10.49
CA ARG A 52 10.66 -18.10 11.00
C ARG A 52 11.80 -17.53 11.85
N LYS A 53 12.41 -18.34 12.73
CA LYS A 53 13.57 -17.90 13.52
C LYS A 53 14.75 -17.54 12.62
N ILE A 54 15.05 -18.40 11.64
CA ILE A 54 16.13 -18.17 10.67
C ILE A 54 15.84 -16.91 9.85
N PHE A 55 14.62 -16.75 9.34
CA PHE A 55 14.19 -15.58 8.57
C PHE A 55 14.46 -14.27 9.34
N TRP A 56 14.01 -14.18 10.58
CA TRP A 56 14.21 -12.96 11.38
C TRP A 56 15.69 -12.75 11.77
N GLY A 57 16.44 -13.83 11.98
CA GLY A 57 17.89 -13.76 12.19
C GLY A 57 18.64 -13.22 10.98
N VAL A 58 18.35 -13.75 9.78
CA VAL A 58 18.93 -13.27 8.51
C VAL A 58 18.50 -11.84 8.21
N ALA A 59 17.24 -11.49 8.47
CA ALA A 59 16.75 -10.13 8.27
C ALA A 59 17.48 -9.14 9.20
N ALA A 60 17.63 -9.48 10.48
CA ALA A 60 18.36 -8.64 11.43
C ALA A 60 19.85 -8.48 11.05
N LEU A 61 20.51 -9.57 10.67
CA LEU A 61 21.88 -9.53 10.19
C LEU A 61 22.01 -8.67 8.92
N GLY A 62 21.08 -8.82 7.98
CA GLY A 62 21.03 -8.03 6.75
C GLY A 62 20.90 -6.52 7.03
N LEU A 63 20.11 -6.12 8.03
CA LEU A 63 20.03 -4.71 8.44
C LEU A 63 21.37 -4.16 8.92
N VAL A 64 22.04 -4.90 9.83
CA VAL A 64 23.34 -4.51 10.38
C VAL A 64 24.39 -4.39 9.28
N ILE A 65 24.42 -5.35 8.35
CA ILE A 65 25.33 -5.34 7.20
C ILE A 65 25.05 -4.13 6.30
N LEU A 66 23.80 -3.90 5.89
CA LEU A 66 23.46 -2.80 4.98
C LEU A 66 23.81 -1.44 5.59
N VAL A 67 23.47 -1.22 6.87
CA VAL A 67 23.82 0.04 7.57
C VAL A 67 25.34 0.17 7.70
N GLY A 68 26.05 -0.89 8.08
CA GLY A 68 27.52 -0.86 8.17
C GLY A 68 28.19 -0.54 6.84
N LEU A 69 27.74 -1.15 5.74
CA LEU A 69 28.24 -0.89 4.38
C LEU A 69 27.93 0.54 3.92
N SER A 70 26.81 1.13 4.37
CA SER A 70 26.39 2.49 3.97
C SER A 70 27.37 3.58 4.43
N PHE A 71 28.16 3.36 5.48
CA PHE A 71 29.20 4.31 5.89
C PHE A 71 30.44 4.30 5.00
N GLY A 72 30.59 3.28 4.16
CA GLY A 72 31.66 3.16 3.18
C GLY A 72 31.25 3.56 1.75
N SER A 73 30.00 3.98 1.54
CA SER A 73 29.52 4.38 0.21
C SER A 73 29.92 5.82 -0.13
N GLY A 74 30.25 6.04 -1.41
CA GLY A 74 30.48 7.38 -1.95
C GLY A 74 29.19 8.17 -2.14
N ILE A 75 29.33 9.43 -2.58
CA ILE A 75 28.21 10.33 -2.92
C ILE A 75 27.75 10.04 -4.35
N ASN A 76 26.44 9.98 -4.63
CA ASN A 76 25.96 9.80 -6.00
C ASN A 76 25.76 11.13 -6.73
N ALA A 77 25.57 11.02 -8.05
CA ALA A 77 25.19 12.16 -8.89
C ALA A 77 23.85 12.80 -8.46
N ASP A 78 22.95 12.03 -7.83
CA ASP A 78 21.64 12.53 -7.39
C ASP A 78 21.73 13.44 -6.16
N ASP A 79 22.75 13.25 -5.30
CA ASP A 79 22.93 14.03 -4.08
C ASP A 79 23.09 15.52 -4.37
N LYS A 80 23.68 15.90 -5.50
CA LYS A 80 23.77 17.31 -5.90
C LYS A 80 22.41 18.01 -5.87
N PHE A 81 21.39 17.37 -6.42
CA PHE A 81 20.04 17.95 -6.47
C PHE A 81 19.28 17.73 -5.16
N GLN A 82 19.52 16.61 -4.50
CA GLN A 82 18.76 16.20 -3.33
C GLN A 82 19.17 16.90 -2.06
N VAL A 83 20.47 17.16 -1.87
CA VAL A 83 20.98 17.93 -0.75
C VAL A 83 20.48 19.37 -0.81
N ASP A 84 20.54 20.01 -1.98
CA ASP A 84 19.98 21.35 -2.20
C ASP A 84 18.45 21.37 -1.94
N TYR A 85 17.72 20.37 -2.45
CA TYR A 85 16.28 20.28 -2.20
C TYR A 85 15.97 20.08 -0.71
N SER A 86 16.72 19.24 -0.01
CA SER A 86 16.59 19.02 1.44
C SER A 86 16.73 20.30 2.23
N GLN A 87 17.75 21.12 1.95
CA GLN A 87 17.93 22.41 2.63
C GLN A 87 16.72 23.34 2.41
N LYS A 88 16.25 23.45 1.17
CA LYS A 88 15.07 24.27 0.82
C LYS A 88 13.80 23.78 1.50
N LEU A 89 13.59 22.46 1.56
CA LEU A 89 12.47 21.86 2.26
C LEU A 89 12.52 22.12 3.76
N VAL A 90 13.68 21.89 4.40
CA VAL A 90 13.87 22.16 5.84
C VAL A 90 13.59 23.63 6.16
N ASN A 91 13.98 24.57 5.28
CA ASN A 91 13.66 25.99 5.45
C ASN A 91 12.16 26.28 5.24
N TRP A 92 11.52 25.67 4.23
CA TRP A 92 10.08 25.79 4.02
C TRP A 92 9.31 25.37 5.27
N TYR A 93 9.59 24.19 5.83
CA TYR A 93 8.93 23.72 7.06
C TYR A 93 9.33 24.55 8.28
N GLY A 94 10.61 24.88 8.43
CA GLY A 94 11.13 25.65 9.57
C GLY A 94 10.61 27.09 9.64
N THR A 95 10.23 27.67 8.50
CA THR A 95 9.64 29.02 8.42
C THR A 95 8.12 29.02 8.28
N PHE A 96 7.48 27.85 8.42
CA PHE A 96 6.03 27.66 8.22
C PHE A 96 5.54 28.16 6.84
N GLY A 97 6.31 27.87 5.80
CA GLY A 97 5.96 28.15 4.40
C GLY A 97 6.28 29.57 3.92
N LYS A 98 6.95 30.39 4.74
CA LYS A 98 7.41 31.74 4.32
C LYS A 98 8.53 31.67 3.29
N ASP A 99 9.48 30.75 3.47
CA ASP A 99 10.49 30.46 2.44
C ASP A 99 9.87 29.56 1.37
N THR A 100 9.65 30.11 0.18
CA THR A 100 9.02 29.40 -0.95
C THR A 100 10.02 28.77 -1.91
N ALA A 101 11.32 28.74 -1.60
CA ALA A 101 12.36 28.23 -2.52
C ALA A 101 12.15 26.75 -2.90
N ALA A 102 11.52 25.96 -2.04
CA ALA A 102 11.19 24.55 -2.33
C ALA A 102 10.05 24.36 -3.36
N LEU A 103 9.29 25.42 -3.66
CA LEU A 103 8.09 25.34 -4.50
C LEU A 103 8.39 25.49 -5.99
N ASN A 104 9.57 26.02 -6.34
CA ASN A 104 10.03 26.12 -7.71
C ASN A 104 11.54 25.93 -7.78
N ILE A 105 11.94 24.74 -8.23
CA ILE A 105 13.35 24.38 -8.43
C ILE A 105 13.48 23.98 -9.90
N PRO A 106 14.02 24.87 -10.76
CA PRO A 106 14.19 24.62 -12.19
C PRO A 106 15.16 23.46 -12.45
N ASP A 107 16.26 23.42 -11.71
CA ASP A 107 17.27 22.37 -11.84
C ASP A 107 16.72 21.02 -11.37
N GLY A 108 16.69 20.04 -12.28
CA GLY A 108 16.15 18.70 -12.01
C GLY A 108 14.63 18.66 -11.75
N ASN A 109 13.92 19.80 -11.86
CA ASN A 109 12.49 19.92 -11.53
C ASN A 109 12.13 19.34 -10.14
N MET A 110 12.99 19.57 -9.14
CA MET A 110 12.89 18.88 -7.83
C MET A 110 11.57 19.13 -7.09
N HIS A 111 10.91 20.27 -7.34
CA HIS A 111 9.58 20.58 -6.80
C HIS A 111 8.49 19.57 -7.22
N LEU A 112 8.68 18.85 -8.33
CA LEU A 112 7.78 17.78 -8.77
C LEU A 112 7.97 16.47 -7.99
N TYR A 113 9.05 16.35 -7.22
CA TYR A 113 9.28 15.22 -6.32
C TYR A 113 8.71 15.53 -4.94
N GLY A 114 8.15 14.50 -4.30
CA GLY A 114 7.84 14.59 -2.89
C GLY A 114 9.13 14.64 -2.06
N GLY A 115 9.03 15.24 -0.87
CA GLY A 115 10.19 15.53 -0.02
C GLY A 115 10.37 14.56 1.16
N PHE A 116 9.74 13.39 1.23
CA PHE A 116 9.77 12.56 2.45
C PHE A 116 11.20 12.27 2.94
N PHE A 117 12.04 11.70 2.06
CA PHE A 117 13.42 11.37 2.43
C PHE A 117 14.22 12.64 2.79
N GLU A 118 14.05 13.69 2.01
CA GLU A 118 14.80 14.94 2.14
C GLU A 118 14.42 15.72 3.41
N VAL A 119 13.15 15.73 3.78
CA VAL A 119 12.64 16.35 5.01
C VAL A 119 13.12 15.56 6.23
N VAL A 120 12.94 14.24 6.23
CA VAL A 120 13.29 13.40 7.38
C VAL A 120 14.80 13.44 7.65
N THR A 121 15.62 13.20 6.63
CA THR A 121 17.08 13.22 6.77
C THR A 121 17.61 14.63 6.99
N GLY A 122 17.02 15.64 6.35
CA GLY A 122 17.40 17.04 6.53
C GLY A 122 17.15 17.55 7.95
N PHE A 123 15.99 17.27 8.53
CA PHE A 123 15.73 17.62 9.93
C PHE A 123 16.60 16.82 10.91
N ALA A 124 16.84 15.53 10.65
CA ALA A 124 17.76 14.74 11.48
C ALA A 124 19.17 15.34 11.47
N ASN A 125 19.70 15.69 10.29
CA ASN A 125 21.00 16.34 10.15
C ASN A 125 21.05 17.71 10.84
N LYS A 126 20.01 18.53 10.66
CA LYS A 126 19.89 19.84 11.33
C LYS A 126 19.89 19.71 12.85
N MET A 127 19.18 18.71 13.40
CA MET A 127 19.16 18.44 14.84
C MET A 127 20.52 17.98 15.37
N LEU A 128 21.29 17.24 14.57
CA LEU A 128 22.63 16.77 14.91
C LEU A 128 23.72 17.83 14.65
N GLY A 129 23.37 18.99 14.08
CA GLY A 129 24.33 20.04 13.74
C GLY A 129 25.27 19.67 12.59
N PHE A 130 24.84 18.76 11.71
CA PHE A 130 25.62 18.34 10.55
C PHE A 130 25.29 19.19 9.33
N GLU A 131 26.33 19.77 8.74
CA GLU A 131 26.25 20.52 7.48
C GLU A 131 26.56 19.63 6.29
N PRO A 132 26.05 19.92 5.08
CA PRO A 132 26.31 19.10 3.89
C PRO A 132 27.78 18.94 3.51
N THR A 133 28.65 19.84 3.95
CA THR A 133 30.11 19.72 3.76
C THR A 133 30.73 18.62 4.63
N ASN A 134 30.01 18.12 5.63
CA ASN A 134 30.50 17.15 6.59
C ASN A 134 30.19 15.73 6.12
N LEU A 135 31.15 14.82 6.24
CA LEU A 135 30.93 13.40 5.95
C LEU A 135 29.77 12.81 6.80
N ALA A 136 29.63 13.27 8.04
CA ALA A 136 28.55 12.84 8.94
C ALA A 136 27.14 13.12 8.38
N TYR A 137 26.96 14.21 7.62
CA TYR A 137 25.70 14.54 6.96
C TYR A 137 25.30 13.46 5.95
N HIS A 138 26.25 13.02 5.13
CA HIS A 138 26.06 11.97 4.14
C HIS A 138 25.86 10.61 4.81
N ASN A 139 26.59 10.32 5.88
CA ASN A 139 26.41 9.08 6.66
C ASN A 139 24.98 8.91 7.18
N VAL A 140 24.33 9.97 7.66
CA VAL A 140 22.91 9.92 8.09
C VAL A 140 21.99 9.59 6.92
N ARG A 141 22.23 10.20 5.75
CA ARG A 141 21.44 9.92 4.53
C ARG A 141 21.65 8.50 4.03
N HIS A 142 22.89 8.04 3.94
CA HIS A 142 23.26 6.70 3.49
C HIS A 142 22.69 5.63 4.41
N ALA A 143 22.81 5.80 5.74
CA ALA A 143 22.21 4.90 6.72
C ALA A 143 20.68 4.88 6.59
N SER A 144 20.04 6.04 6.39
CA SER A 144 18.59 6.13 6.18
C SER A 144 18.15 5.44 4.89
N SER A 145 18.92 5.58 3.81
CA SER A 145 18.71 4.85 2.55
C SER A 145 18.84 3.34 2.77
N ALA A 146 19.88 2.89 3.50
CA ALA A 146 20.12 1.48 3.77
C ALA A 146 19.00 0.86 4.62
N MET A 147 18.48 1.60 5.59
CA MET A 147 17.30 1.20 6.38
C MET A 147 16.06 1.05 5.49
N LEU A 148 15.82 1.97 4.56
CA LEU A 148 14.68 1.89 3.63
C LEU A 148 14.87 0.75 2.62
N GLY A 149 16.07 0.53 2.12
CA GLY A 149 16.42 -0.63 1.29
C GLY A 149 16.15 -1.94 2.02
N TRP A 150 16.53 -2.03 3.30
CA TRP A 150 16.18 -3.16 4.15
C TRP A 150 14.67 -3.33 4.32
N VAL A 151 13.90 -2.25 4.52
CA VAL A 151 12.43 -2.31 4.58
C VAL A 151 11.83 -2.86 3.28
N ALA A 152 12.34 -2.43 2.12
CA ALA A 152 11.92 -2.93 0.82
C ALA A 152 12.15 -4.44 0.69
N ILE A 153 13.36 -4.90 1.04
CA ILE A 153 13.76 -6.31 1.04
C ILE A 153 12.86 -7.13 1.97
N LEU A 154 12.65 -6.65 3.19
CA LEU A 154 11.81 -7.32 4.19
C LEU A 154 10.37 -7.43 3.69
N CYS A 155 9.79 -6.36 3.14
CA CYS A 155 8.43 -6.39 2.62
C CYS A 155 8.30 -7.34 1.42
N ALA A 156 9.29 -7.37 0.52
CA ALA A 156 9.33 -8.32 -0.59
C ALA A 156 9.36 -9.77 -0.10
N ALA A 157 10.20 -10.05 0.89
CA ALA A 157 10.33 -11.38 1.49
C ALA A 157 9.07 -11.81 2.25
N LEU A 158 8.44 -10.90 3.01
CA LEU A 158 7.17 -11.15 3.68
C LEU A 158 6.00 -11.32 2.68
N PHE A 159 6.04 -10.65 1.54
CA PHE A 159 5.07 -10.84 0.47
C PHE A 159 5.20 -12.23 -0.16
N ALA A 160 6.42 -12.68 -0.45
CA ALA A 160 6.67 -14.05 -0.90
C ALA A 160 6.25 -15.08 0.16
N GLN A 161 6.49 -14.80 1.44
CA GLN A 161 6.03 -15.63 2.55
C GLN A 161 4.50 -15.77 2.59
N LEU A 162 3.77 -14.68 2.31
CA LEU A 162 2.32 -14.68 2.24
C LEU A 162 1.78 -15.58 1.13
N ILE A 163 2.49 -15.67 0.00
CA ILE A 163 2.06 -16.41 -1.18
C ILE A 163 2.41 -17.89 -1.08
N ALA A 164 3.62 -18.21 -0.60
CA ALA A 164 4.21 -19.54 -0.75
C ALA A 164 4.90 -20.07 0.53
N GLY A 165 4.64 -19.45 1.69
CA GLY A 165 5.14 -19.90 2.99
C GLY A 165 6.57 -19.47 3.32
N TRP A 166 7.04 -19.84 4.51
CA TRP A 166 8.29 -19.31 5.08
C TRP A 166 9.55 -19.63 4.26
N ARG A 167 9.57 -20.75 3.54
CA ARG A 167 10.69 -21.12 2.66
C ARG A 167 10.86 -20.12 1.52
N ALA A 168 9.78 -19.78 0.83
CA ALA A 168 9.80 -18.79 -0.24
C ALA A 168 10.23 -17.42 0.27
N GLY A 169 9.69 -16.99 1.42
CA GLY A 169 10.10 -15.74 2.06
C GLY A 169 11.60 -15.70 2.38
N LEU A 170 12.15 -16.77 2.96
CA LEU A 170 13.58 -16.86 3.26
C LEU A 170 14.44 -16.83 2.00
N MET A 171 14.03 -17.54 0.94
CA MET A 171 14.74 -17.50 -0.35
C MET A 171 14.74 -16.10 -0.95
N THR A 172 13.59 -15.42 -0.98
CA THR A 172 13.49 -14.04 -1.47
C THR A 172 14.37 -13.09 -0.64
N LEU A 173 14.38 -13.23 0.68
CA LEU A 173 15.23 -12.44 1.57
C LEU A 173 16.72 -12.59 1.21
N ILE A 174 17.19 -13.83 1.06
CA ILE A 174 18.59 -14.13 0.71
C ILE A 174 18.93 -13.60 -0.69
N ILE A 175 18.09 -13.87 -1.69
CA ILE A 175 18.33 -13.43 -3.07
C ILE A 175 18.43 -11.90 -3.15
N MET A 176 17.54 -11.20 -2.47
CA MET A 176 17.55 -9.73 -2.44
C MET A 176 18.79 -9.17 -1.72
N LEU A 177 19.19 -9.76 -0.60
CA LEU A 177 20.42 -9.37 0.13
C LEU A 177 21.71 -9.67 -0.66
N LEU A 178 21.65 -10.61 -1.60
CA LEU A 178 22.78 -10.95 -2.49
C LEU A 178 22.68 -10.26 -3.86
N SER A 179 21.66 -9.42 -4.10
CA SER A 179 21.48 -8.71 -5.36
C SER A 179 22.36 -7.45 -5.38
N PRO A 180 23.50 -7.45 -6.12
CA PRO A 180 24.48 -6.38 -6.04
C PRO A 180 23.91 -5.03 -6.47
N ARG A 181 23.01 -5.02 -7.46
CA ARG A 181 22.37 -3.79 -7.93
C ARG A 181 21.49 -3.17 -6.83
N PHE A 182 20.60 -3.96 -6.25
CA PHE A 182 19.67 -3.46 -5.23
C PHE A 182 20.39 -3.08 -3.95
N VAL A 183 21.36 -3.89 -3.52
CA VAL A 183 22.20 -3.60 -2.35
C VAL A 183 23.01 -2.33 -2.58
N GLY A 184 23.69 -2.20 -3.72
CA GLY A 184 24.48 -1.02 -4.06
C GLY A 184 23.66 0.26 -4.04
N ASP A 185 22.49 0.26 -4.69
CA ASP A 185 21.56 1.40 -4.63
C ASP A 185 21.10 1.67 -3.19
N SER A 186 20.82 0.62 -2.40
CA SER A 186 20.39 0.77 -1.00
C SER A 186 21.37 1.54 -0.13
N LEU A 187 22.67 1.53 -0.44
CA LEU A 187 23.69 2.17 0.39
C LEU A 187 23.70 3.70 0.30
N MET A 188 23.05 4.30 -0.70
CA MET A 188 23.23 5.74 -0.97
C MET A 188 22.14 6.40 -1.81
N ASN A 189 21.30 5.66 -2.54
CA ASN A 189 20.33 6.24 -3.47
C ASN A 189 19.12 6.85 -2.73
N PRO A 190 18.98 8.19 -2.67
CA PRO A 190 17.96 8.86 -1.86
C PRO A 190 16.59 8.92 -2.55
N LYS A 191 16.45 8.39 -3.77
CA LYS A 191 15.20 8.45 -4.56
C LYS A 191 14.60 7.07 -4.76
N ASP A 192 15.32 6.20 -5.47
CA ASP A 192 14.77 4.94 -5.96
C ASP A 192 14.49 3.98 -4.80
N ILE A 193 15.36 3.96 -3.80
CA ILE A 193 15.26 3.04 -2.67
C ILE A 193 14.15 3.44 -1.70
N PRO A 194 14.03 4.71 -1.25
CA PRO A 194 12.86 5.16 -0.51
C PRO A 194 11.55 4.91 -1.26
N PHE A 195 11.53 5.15 -2.58
CA PHE A 195 10.37 4.87 -3.42
C PHE A 195 10.02 3.37 -3.41
N ALA A 196 11.00 2.50 -3.67
CA ALA A 196 10.82 1.05 -3.66
C ALA A 196 10.38 0.53 -2.29
N ALA A 197 10.89 1.09 -1.20
CA ALA A 197 10.49 0.75 0.16
C ALA A 197 9.01 1.05 0.41
N GLY A 198 8.56 2.26 0.10
CA GLY A 198 7.14 2.63 0.20
C GLY A 198 6.26 1.74 -0.68
N TYR A 199 6.71 1.49 -1.92
CA TYR A 199 5.97 0.69 -2.90
C TYR A 199 5.80 -0.77 -2.44
N MET A 200 6.88 -1.43 -2.01
CA MET A 200 6.83 -2.81 -1.53
C MET A 200 6.09 -2.92 -0.20
N MET A 201 6.22 -1.92 0.68
CA MET A 201 5.45 -1.86 1.91
C MET A 201 3.94 -1.75 1.62
N ALA A 202 3.54 -0.98 0.60
CA ALA A 202 2.16 -0.92 0.15
C ALA A 202 1.68 -2.25 -0.42
N ILE A 203 2.43 -2.90 -1.32
CA ILE A 203 2.07 -4.19 -1.92
C ILE A 203 1.88 -5.28 -0.85
N TYR A 204 2.89 -5.45 0.01
CA TYR A 204 2.86 -6.47 1.06
C TYR A 204 1.64 -6.28 1.97
N ASN A 205 1.44 -5.06 2.48
CA ASN A 205 0.36 -4.78 3.40
C ASN A 205 -1.01 -4.82 2.72
N MET A 206 -1.11 -4.43 1.44
CA MET A 206 -2.33 -4.58 0.64
C MET A 206 -2.75 -6.05 0.56
N ALA A 207 -1.84 -6.93 0.17
CA ALA A 207 -2.12 -8.36 0.10
C ALA A 207 -2.53 -8.93 1.47
N ALA A 208 -1.79 -8.55 2.52
CA ALA A 208 -2.05 -8.95 3.90
C ALA A 208 -3.40 -8.44 4.45
N VAL A 209 -3.83 -7.23 4.07
CA VAL A 209 -5.14 -6.66 4.43
C VAL A 209 -6.24 -7.42 3.71
N LEU A 210 -6.13 -7.58 2.39
CA LEU A 210 -7.16 -8.23 1.57
C LEU A 210 -7.40 -9.67 2.01
N GLU A 211 -6.35 -10.46 2.20
CA GLU A 211 -6.44 -11.85 2.67
C GLU A 211 -7.24 -11.97 3.97
N ARG A 212 -7.01 -11.04 4.91
CA ARG A 212 -7.64 -11.02 6.25
C ARG A 212 -8.99 -10.30 6.29
N MET A 213 -9.50 -9.80 5.16
CA MET A 213 -10.85 -9.22 5.12
C MET A 213 -11.88 -10.27 5.51
N PRO A 214 -12.90 -9.92 6.33
CA PRO A 214 -13.33 -8.55 6.63
C PRO A 214 -12.70 -7.89 7.87
N ASN A 215 -11.79 -8.57 8.58
CA ASN A 215 -11.21 -8.08 9.83
C ASN A 215 -9.68 -7.99 9.72
N PRO A 216 -9.15 -7.03 8.94
CA PRO A 216 -7.71 -6.89 8.73
C PRO A 216 -7.00 -6.47 10.01
N ARG A 217 -5.73 -6.87 10.14
CA ARG A 217 -4.92 -6.47 11.29
C ARG A 217 -4.58 -4.98 11.20
N ARG A 218 -4.79 -4.23 12.28
CA ARG A 218 -4.54 -2.77 12.35
C ARG A 218 -3.15 -2.35 11.88
N TRP A 219 -2.11 -3.14 12.20
CA TRP A 219 -0.74 -2.84 11.78
C TRP A 219 -0.52 -2.96 10.27
N ASN A 220 -1.27 -3.82 9.59
CA ASN A 220 -1.22 -3.89 8.14
C ASN A 220 -1.98 -2.73 7.48
N LEU A 221 -3.02 -2.19 8.12
CA LEU A 221 -3.66 -0.95 7.65
C LEU A 221 -2.70 0.25 7.78
N VAL A 222 -2.01 0.37 8.92
CA VAL A 222 -0.99 1.41 9.14
C VAL A 222 0.16 1.25 8.14
N GLY A 223 0.68 0.04 7.96
CA GLY A 223 1.75 -0.23 6.99
C GLY A 223 1.33 0.05 5.55
N LEU A 224 0.07 -0.24 5.17
CA LEU A 224 -0.47 0.11 3.86
C LEU A 224 -0.53 1.62 3.66
N ALA A 225 -1.13 2.36 4.60
CA ALA A 225 -1.21 3.81 4.53
C ALA A 225 0.18 4.46 4.49
N ALA A 226 1.11 4.00 5.33
CA ALA A 226 2.48 4.48 5.34
C ALA A 226 3.21 4.15 4.03
N GLY A 227 3.01 2.96 3.44
CA GLY A 227 3.64 2.58 2.18
C GLY A 227 3.15 3.43 1.01
N LEU A 228 1.83 3.63 0.91
CA LEU A 228 1.19 4.52 -0.05
C LEU A 228 1.72 5.95 0.09
N GLY A 229 1.79 6.44 1.33
CA GLY A 229 2.27 7.78 1.62
C GLY A 229 3.74 7.96 1.25
N ILE A 230 4.64 7.08 1.70
CA ILE A 230 6.07 7.14 1.38
C ILE A 230 6.29 7.06 -0.13
N ALA A 231 5.64 6.13 -0.84
CA ALA A 231 5.83 6.00 -2.28
C ALA A 231 5.46 7.30 -3.02
N LEU A 232 4.28 7.87 -2.71
CA LEU A 232 3.82 9.11 -3.34
C LEU A 232 4.63 10.33 -2.88
N ALA A 233 5.09 10.34 -1.63
CA ALA A 233 5.94 11.38 -1.05
C ALA A 233 7.39 11.35 -1.53
N ILE A 234 7.75 10.42 -2.40
CA ILE A 234 9.05 10.40 -3.08
C ILE A 234 8.85 10.74 -4.56
N ARG A 235 7.89 10.10 -5.24
CA ARG A 235 7.63 10.32 -6.67
C ARG A 235 6.15 10.21 -7.01
N ALA A 236 5.71 10.97 -8.01
CA ALA A 236 4.33 10.94 -8.50
C ALA A 236 3.90 9.55 -9.03
N GLY A 237 4.85 8.73 -9.50
CA GLY A 237 4.60 7.32 -9.85
C GLY A 237 4.04 6.48 -8.67
N GLY A 238 4.18 6.96 -7.44
CA GLY A 238 3.56 6.40 -6.24
C GLY A 238 2.03 6.48 -6.22
N LEU A 239 1.40 7.12 -7.23
CA LEU A 239 -0.05 7.02 -7.47
C LEU A 239 -0.48 5.62 -7.94
N LEU A 240 0.40 4.85 -8.59
CA LEU A 240 0.05 3.53 -9.12
C LEU A 240 -0.39 2.52 -8.03
N PRO A 241 0.28 2.41 -6.87
CA PRO A 241 -0.22 1.64 -5.72
C PRO A 241 -1.63 1.99 -5.25
N PHE A 242 -2.09 3.24 -5.42
CA PHE A 242 -3.47 3.62 -5.07
C PHE A 242 -4.47 3.03 -6.08
N ALA A 243 -4.14 3.07 -7.38
CA ALA A 243 -4.95 2.43 -8.40
C ALA A 243 -4.97 0.90 -8.21
N MET A 244 -3.82 0.29 -7.90
CA MET A 244 -3.71 -1.13 -7.55
C MET A 244 -4.59 -1.47 -6.34
N LEU A 245 -4.58 -0.63 -5.29
CA LEU A 245 -5.42 -0.83 -4.11
C LEU A 245 -6.90 -0.90 -4.47
N GLY A 246 -7.38 0.06 -5.27
CA GLY A 246 -8.78 0.09 -5.72
C GLY A 246 -9.13 -1.14 -6.55
N LEU A 247 -8.30 -1.47 -7.55
CA LEU A 247 -8.51 -2.60 -8.45
C LEU A 247 -8.51 -3.94 -7.70
N PHE A 248 -7.46 -4.23 -6.93
CA PHE A 248 -7.34 -5.51 -6.24
C PHE A 248 -8.36 -5.65 -5.11
N ALA A 249 -8.74 -4.57 -4.44
CA ALA A 249 -9.82 -4.63 -3.46
C ALA A 249 -11.18 -4.92 -4.09
N ALA A 250 -11.48 -4.30 -5.24
CA ALA A 250 -12.72 -4.55 -5.98
C ALA A 250 -12.78 -5.99 -6.49
N LEU A 251 -11.69 -6.48 -7.10
CA LEU A 251 -11.58 -7.88 -7.55
C LEU A 251 -11.69 -8.85 -6.38
N HIS A 252 -11.00 -8.59 -5.27
CA HIS A 252 -11.06 -9.44 -4.08
C HIS A 252 -12.47 -9.47 -3.48
N PHE A 253 -13.13 -8.32 -3.37
CA PHE A 253 -14.52 -8.24 -2.90
C PHE A 253 -15.46 -9.05 -3.80
N TRP A 254 -15.32 -8.90 -5.12
CA TRP A 254 -16.14 -9.59 -6.11
C TRP A 254 -15.95 -11.11 -6.08
N LEU A 255 -14.69 -11.58 -6.04
CA LEU A 255 -14.34 -13.01 -6.07
C LEU A 255 -14.59 -13.73 -4.74
N LYS A 256 -14.50 -13.03 -3.60
CA LYS A 256 -14.69 -13.62 -2.27
C LYS A 256 -16.15 -13.67 -1.82
N ASN A 257 -16.97 -12.69 -2.22
CA ASN A 257 -18.31 -12.50 -1.66
C ASN A 257 -19.46 -12.86 -2.62
N GLY A 258 -19.19 -13.58 -3.72
CA GLY A 258 -20.25 -14.09 -4.61
C GLY A 258 -20.68 -13.12 -5.71
N GLY A 259 -19.75 -12.32 -6.23
CA GLY A 259 -19.97 -11.48 -7.39
C GLY A 259 -20.80 -10.23 -7.11
N PHE A 260 -21.68 -9.86 -8.04
CA PHE A 260 -22.51 -8.66 -7.91
C PHE A 260 -23.56 -8.76 -6.78
N ALA A 261 -23.95 -9.97 -6.38
CA ALA A 261 -24.87 -10.16 -5.26
C ALA A 261 -24.30 -9.65 -3.92
N ALA A 262 -22.96 -9.59 -3.81
CA ALA A 262 -22.26 -9.08 -2.63
C ALA A 262 -22.55 -7.61 -2.32
N PHE A 263 -22.87 -6.79 -3.33
CA PHE A 263 -23.14 -5.36 -3.13
C PHE A 263 -24.41 -5.12 -2.32
N SER A 264 -25.32 -6.10 -2.24
CA SER A 264 -26.50 -6.07 -1.39
C SER A 264 -26.16 -6.20 0.10
N ASN A 265 -24.96 -6.69 0.44
CA ASN A 265 -24.50 -6.80 1.82
C ASN A 265 -23.74 -5.53 2.26
N GLY A 266 -24.53 -4.54 2.68
CA GLY A 266 -24.01 -3.22 3.09
C GLY A 266 -22.95 -3.28 4.21
N ASN A 267 -23.01 -4.27 5.10
CA ASN A 267 -22.04 -4.40 6.19
C ASN A 267 -20.65 -4.82 5.69
N VAL A 268 -20.58 -5.79 4.77
CA VAL A 268 -19.31 -6.21 4.18
C VAL A 268 -18.74 -5.11 3.30
N LEU A 269 -19.59 -4.49 2.46
CA LEU A 269 -19.18 -3.37 1.62
C LEU A 269 -18.62 -2.20 2.45
N LYS A 270 -19.28 -1.85 3.57
CA LYS A 270 -18.80 -0.80 4.49
C LYS A 270 -17.43 -1.12 5.08
N LYS A 271 -17.16 -2.36 5.47
CA LYS A 271 -15.84 -2.75 5.99
C LYS A 271 -14.74 -2.63 4.93
N TYR A 272 -15.02 -3.08 3.71
CA TYR A 272 -14.10 -2.88 2.58
C TYR A 272 -13.88 -1.40 2.29
N ALA A 273 -14.94 -0.62 2.15
CA ALA A 273 -14.85 0.81 1.90
C ALA A 273 -14.04 1.52 3.00
N LEU A 274 -14.29 1.24 4.28
CA LEU A 274 -13.57 1.85 5.39
C LEU A 274 -12.08 1.50 5.38
N ALA A 275 -11.73 0.22 5.14
CA ALA A 275 -10.34 -0.19 5.05
C ALA A 275 -9.62 0.50 3.88
N ILE A 276 -10.21 0.42 2.69
CA ILE A 276 -9.58 0.87 1.45
C ILE A 276 -9.52 2.39 1.33
N ILE A 277 -10.67 3.06 1.49
CA ILE A 277 -10.74 4.53 1.45
C ILE A 277 -9.97 5.10 2.64
N GLY A 278 -10.10 4.50 3.83
CA GLY A 278 -9.37 4.93 5.01
C GLY A 278 -7.85 4.90 4.81
N THR A 279 -7.29 3.79 4.33
CA THR A 279 -5.84 3.72 4.06
C THR A 279 -5.41 4.56 2.87
N GLY A 280 -6.24 4.67 1.84
CA GLY A 280 -5.97 5.52 0.67
C GLY A 280 -5.91 7.00 1.06
N VAL A 281 -6.92 7.51 1.77
CA VAL A 281 -6.94 8.89 2.25
C VAL A 281 -5.79 9.14 3.23
N ALA A 282 -5.57 8.25 4.20
CA ALA A 282 -4.48 8.40 5.17
C ALA A 282 -3.11 8.44 4.48
N GLY A 283 -2.86 7.55 3.52
CA GLY A 283 -1.61 7.54 2.75
C GLY A 283 -1.45 8.78 1.88
N TYR A 284 -2.52 9.24 1.23
CA TYR A 284 -2.46 10.45 0.40
C TYR A 284 -2.17 11.70 1.25
N VAL A 285 -2.87 11.86 2.38
CA VAL A 285 -2.63 12.95 3.33
C VAL A 285 -1.19 12.89 3.84
N LEU A 286 -0.70 11.71 4.23
CA LEU A 286 0.70 11.55 4.64
C LEU A 286 1.66 12.02 3.54
N ALA A 287 1.39 11.71 2.27
CA ALA A 287 2.24 12.16 1.17
C ALA A 287 2.24 13.68 0.99
N LEU A 288 1.07 14.30 1.09
CA LEU A 288 0.94 15.76 0.99
C LEU A 288 1.73 16.47 2.10
N LEU A 289 1.76 15.92 3.32
CA LEU A 289 2.53 16.51 4.43
C LEU A 289 4.03 16.64 4.16
N PHE A 290 4.57 15.89 3.20
CA PHE A 290 5.97 15.94 2.79
C PHE A 290 6.17 16.57 1.41
N TRP A 291 5.13 17.10 0.78
CA TRP A 291 5.19 17.59 -0.60
C TRP A 291 4.58 18.98 -0.75
N PRO A 292 5.36 20.05 -0.47
CA PRO A 292 4.88 21.44 -0.50
C PRO A 292 4.24 21.87 -1.82
N TYR A 293 4.81 21.44 -2.95
CA TYR A 293 4.22 21.70 -4.26
C TYR A 293 2.83 21.07 -4.40
N ALA A 294 2.65 19.82 -3.96
CA ALA A 294 1.33 19.19 -3.95
C ALA A 294 0.35 19.89 -2.98
N LEU A 295 0.81 20.37 -1.82
CA LEU A 295 -0.05 21.10 -0.88
C LEU A 295 -0.71 22.35 -1.48
N GLN A 296 -0.06 23.02 -2.44
CA GLN A 296 -0.65 24.20 -3.11
C GLN A 296 -1.92 23.86 -3.90
N ALA A 297 -1.94 22.71 -4.56
CA ALA A 297 -3.11 22.21 -5.28
C ALA A 297 -3.15 20.68 -5.19
N PRO A 298 -3.71 20.12 -4.09
CA PRO A 298 -3.58 18.71 -3.73
C PRO A 298 -3.96 17.73 -4.82
N LEU A 299 -5.00 18.01 -5.61
CA LEU A 299 -5.42 17.10 -6.69
C LEU A 299 -4.72 17.36 -8.02
N LYS A 300 -4.46 18.63 -8.35
CA LYS A 300 -3.93 19.04 -9.65
C LYS A 300 -2.43 18.78 -9.75
N ASN A 301 -1.67 19.18 -8.74
CA ASN A 301 -0.22 19.20 -8.81
C ASN A 301 0.41 17.79 -8.86
N PRO A 302 -0.09 16.78 -8.11
CA PRO A 302 0.38 15.40 -8.29
C PRO A 302 0.13 14.83 -9.69
N LEU A 303 -0.99 15.16 -10.33
CA LEU A 303 -1.27 14.73 -11.71
C LEU A 303 -0.38 15.45 -12.73
N VAL A 304 -0.13 16.75 -12.53
CA VAL A 304 0.83 17.51 -13.34
C VAL A 304 2.24 16.91 -13.20
N ALA A 305 2.67 16.59 -11.98
CA ALA A 305 3.95 15.92 -11.74
C ALA A 305 4.00 14.56 -12.45
N LEU A 306 2.94 13.75 -12.37
CA LEU A 306 2.86 12.46 -13.06
C LEU A 306 2.99 12.62 -14.58
N SER A 307 2.28 13.58 -15.19
CA SER A 307 2.38 13.85 -16.64
C SER A 307 3.80 14.26 -17.03
N LYS A 308 4.40 15.20 -16.28
CA LYS A 308 5.78 15.64 -16.55
C LYS A 308 6.80 14.50 -16.43
N PHE A 309 6.60 13.56 -15.50
CA PHE A 309 7.45 12.36 -15.40
C PHE A 309 7.22 11.35 -16.52
N ALA A 310 6.01 11.28 -17.07
CA ALA A 310 5.74 10.43 -18.24
C ALA A 310 6.39 11.00 -19.51
N ASP A 311 6.46 12.33 -19.63
CA ASP A 311 7.01 13.04 -20.80
C ASP A 311 8.53 13.31 -20.70
N LEU A 312 9.16 12.98 -19.57
CA LEU A 312 10.56 13.29 -19.29
C LEU A 312 11.52 12.45 -20.14
N GLU A 313 11.97 13.00 -21.27
CA GLU A 313 13.04 12.43 -22.09
C GLU A 313 14.41 12.83 -21.52
N VAL A 314 14.99 11.99 -20.66
CA VAL A 314 16.34 12.24 -20.12
C VAL A 314 17.38 11.52 -20.98
N LYS A 315 18.20 12.29 -21.70
CA LYS A 315 19.38 11.78 -22.43
C LYS A 315 20.63 11.90 -21.56
N ILE A 316 20.94 10.85 -20.81
CA ILE A 316 22.22 10.75 -20.08
C ILE A 316 23.24 10.15 -21.04
N ARG A 317 24.24 10.94 -21.46
CA ARG A 317 25.41 10.40 -22.15
C ARG A 317 26.31 9.76 -21.09
N VAL A 318 26.46 8.45 -21.18
CA VAL A 318 27.44 7.71 -20.40
C VAL A 318 28.55 7.33 -21.37
N LEU A 319 29.80 7.59 -21.02
CA LEU A 319 30.93 7.05 -21.76
C LEU A 319 30.95 5.54 -21.54
N TYR A 320 31.11 4.78 -22.61
CA TYR A 320 31.37 3.35 -22.50
C TYR A 320 32.73 3.17 -21.81
N GLU A 321 32.78 2.43 -20.70
CA GLU A 321 33.95 2.23 -19.82
C GLU A 321 34.39 3.40 -18.91
N GLY A 322 33.64 4.50 -18.85
CA GLY A 322 33.91 5.60 -17.89
C GLY A 322 34.06 6.96 -18.53
#